data_AF-A0A093YUN2-F1
#
_entry.id   AF-A0A093YUN2-F1
#
_cell.length_a   1.000
_cell.length_b   1.000
_cell.length_c   1.000
_cell.angle_alpha   90.00
_cell.angle_beta   90.00
_cell.angle_gamma   90.00
#
_symmetry.space_group_name_H-M   'P 1'
#
loop_
_entity.id
_entity.type
_entity.pdbx_description
1 polymer ?
#
loop_
_entity_poly.entity_id
_entity_poly.type
_entity_poly.pdbx_seq_one_letter_code
_entity_poly.pdbx_strand_id
1 'polypeptide(L)'
;MKYAGFIGPGFMISVAYIDPGNYSTAVAAGASYEFKLLFIVLLANIIAIFLQSLCIKLGTVSGMDLAQMCREHLPWWLNIFLYVLAEGAIIATDIAEVIGTAIAINLLIPQIPLVAGCAISIVDVLLILIFYRPSGSIKGLRAFEFFVMALVLAVVICFCIQLSLIKDTSVGSVFRGYLPSKQLVESQAIYQACGILGATVMPHSLYLGSGIVQPRLYAYDVKHKYYTPTPPTTASSSSSS
;
A
#
# COMPACT_ATOMS: atom_id res chain seq x y z
N MET A 1 22.71 14.55 -1.71
CA MET A 1 21.55 13.69 -2.05
C MET A 1 21.46 12.46 -1.12
N LYS A 2 21.24 12.65 0.21
CA LYS A 2 21.01 11.52 1.13
C LYS A 2 19.52 11.11 1.21
N TYR A 3 18.61 12.06 1.01
CA TYR A 3 17.16 11.83 1.08
C TYR A 3 16.57 11.04 -0.10
N ALA A 4 17.15 11.14 -1.30
CA ALA A 4 16.69 10.41 -2.48
C ALA A 4 16.74 8.89 -2.32
N GLY A 5 17.68 8.39 -1.50
CA GLY A 5 17.74 6.98 -1.15
C GLY A 5 16.55 6.52 -0.30
N PHE A 6 15.93 7.41 0.48
CA PHE A 6 14.81 7.12 1.39
C PHE A 6 13.43 7.27 0.75
N ILE A 7 13.35 7.79 -0.47
CA ILE A 7 12.08 8.03 -1.17
C ILE A 7 11.37 6.72 -1.58
N GLY A 8 12.12 5.70 -2.01
CA GLY A 8 11.60 4.41 -2.48
C GLY A 8 10.53 3.73 -1.61
N PRO A 9 10.75 3.49 -0.30
CA PRO A 9 9.82 2.78 0.57
C PRO A 9 8.60 3.63 0.88
N GLY A 10 8.75 4.96 0.91
CA GLY A 10 7.62 5.87 1.01
C GLY A 10 6.66 5.69 -0.17
N PHE A 11 7.20 5.64 -1.39
CA PHE A 11 6.38 5.38 -2.59
C PHE A 11 5.77 3.99 -2.61
N MET A 12 6.51 2.95 -2.22
CA MET A 12 5.99 1.58 -2.13
C MET A 12 4.83 1.47 -1.15
N ILE A 13 4.91 2.17 -0.01
CA ILE A 13 3.80 2.25 0.94
C ILE A 13 2.64 3.03 0.32
N SER A 14 2.90 4.17 -0.32
CA SER A 14 1.85 5.00 -0.93
C SER A 14 1.07 4.25 -2.02
N VAL A 15 1.70 3.34 -2.75
CA VAL A 15 1.03 2.51 -3.78
C VAL A 15 -0.09 1.67 -3.17
N ALA A 16 0.09 1.15 -1.95
CA ALA A 16 -0.96 0.38 -1.27
C ALA A 16 -2.21 1.21 -0.97
N TYR A 17 -2.11 2.55 -0.90
CA TYR A 17 -3.25 3.45 -0.71
C TYR A 17 -3.86 3.94 -2.04
N ILE A 18 -3.31 3.50 -3.18
CA ILE A 18 -3.70 3.87 -4.54
C ILE A 18 -4.19 2.59 -5.26
N ASP A 19 -4.97 1.78 -4.56
CA ASP A 19 -5.53 0.53 -5.07
C ASP A 19 -6.97 0.76 -5.63
N PRO A 20 -7.45 -0.13 -6.51
CA PRO A 20 -8.80 -0.05 -7.06
C PRO A 20 -9.91 -0.04 -6.00
N GLY A 21 -9.67 -0.66 -4.83
CA GLY A 21 -10.62 -0.67 -3.70
C GLY A 21 -10.86 0.73 -3.14
N ASN A 22 -9.78 1.47 -2.88
CA ASN A 22 -9.88 2.87 -2.44
C ASN A 22 -10.52 3.77 -3.52
N TYR A 23 -10.29 3.51 -4.81
CA TYR A 23 -10.95 4.26 -5.87
C TYR A 23 -12.46 4.03 -5.93
N SER A 24 -12.92 2.79 -5.79
CA SER A 24 -14.35 2.48 -5.82
C SER A 24 -15.10 3.23 -4.73
N THR A 25 -14.57 3.21 -3.50
CA THR A 25 -15.18 3.92 -2.36
C THR A 25 -15.13 5.43 -2.53
N ALA A 26 -14.01 6.00 -2.99
CA ALA A 26 -13.86 7.43 -3.23
C ALA A 26 -14.76 7.95 -4.35
N VAL A 27 -14.89 7.22 -5.45
CA VAL A 27 -15.78 7.60 -6.58
C VAL A 27 -17.24 7.46 -6.19
N ALA A 28 -17.63 6.39 -5.49
CA ALA A 28 -19.00 6.23 -4.99
C ALA A 28 -19.39 7.34 -4.00
N ALA A 29 -18.45 7.74 -3.15
CA ALA A 29 -18.60 8.86 -2.23
C ALA A 29 -18.75 10.21 -2.95
N GLY A 30 -17.88 10.47 -3.94
CA GLY A 30 -17.96 11.67 -4.76
C GLY A 30 -19.24 11.77 -5.60
N ALA A 31 -19.73 10.64 -6.12
CA ALA A 31 -20.98 10.60 -6.87
C ALA A 31 -22.22 10.90 -6.00
N SER A 32 -22.18 10.53 -4.71
CA SER A 32 -23.31 10.67 -3.80
C SER A 32 -23.34 12.01 -3.07
N TYR A 33 -22.17 12.54 -2.68
CA TYR A 33 -22.06 13.74 -1.83
C TYR A 33 -21.14 14.83 -2.40
N GLU A 34 -20.76 14.71 -3.67
CA GLU A 34 -19.86 15.63 -4.37
C GLU A 34 -18.59 15.89 -3.56
N PHE A 35 -18.41 17.11 -3.05
CA PHE A 35 -17.21 17.52 -2.34
C PHE A 35 -17.29 17.41 -0.82
N LYS A 36 -18.44 17.03 -0.25
CA LYS A 36 -18.67 17.11 1.21
C LYS A 36 -17.86 16.10 2.01
N LEU A 37 -17.46 14.99 1.39
CA LEU A 37 -16.67 13.92 2.02
C LEU A 37 -15.15 14.15 1.97
N LEU A 38 -14.67 15.21 1.28
CA LEU A 38 -13.23 15.50 1.18
C LEU A 38 -12.58 15.72 2.54
N PHE A 39 -13.29 16.32 3.50
CA PHE A 39 -12.80 16.47 4.87
C PHE A 39 -12.49 15.11 5.53
N ILE A 40 -13.32 14.09 5.32
CA ILE A 40 -13.08 12.76 5.89
C ILE A 40 -11.93 12.06 5.18
N VAL A 41 -11.81 12.20 3.85
CA VAL A 41 -10.65 11.69 3.11
C VAL A 41 -9.36 12.32 3.64
N LEU A 42 -9.36 13.63 3.89
CA LEU A 42 -8.21 14.33 4.47
C LEU A 42 -7.89 13.80 5.88
N LEU A 43 -8.89 13.66 6.74
CA LEU A 43 -8.73 13.13 8.09
C LEU A 43 -8.19 11.70 8.08
N ALA A 44 -8.73 10.85 7.21
CA ALA A 44 -8.29 9.46 7.02
C ALA A 44 -6.81 9.40 6.60
N ASN A 45 -6.41 10.24 5.65
CA ASN A 45 -5.01 10.35 5.21
C ASN A 45 -4.08 10.81 6.35
N ILE A 46 -4.50 11.79 7.17
CA ILE A 46 -3.71 12.24 8.32
C ILE A 46 -3.50 11.08 9.31
N ILE A 47 -4.56 10.33 9.63
CA ILE A 47 -4.50 9.16 10.51
C ILE A 47 -3.58 8.09 9.93
N ALA A 48 -3.69 7.80 8.63
CA ALA A 48 -2.84 6.84 7.94
C ALA A 48 -1.37 7.24 8.00
N ILE A 49 -1.03 8.50 7.70
CA ILE A 49 0.35 9.01 7.80
C ILE A 49 0.88 8.89 9.23
N PHE A 50 0.05 9.21 10.23
CA PHE A 50 0.41 9.08 11.64
C PHE A 50 0.71 7.63 12.02
N LEU A 51 -0.19 6.69 11.70
CA LEU A 51 -0.01 5.27 11.98
C LEU A 51 1.21 4.69 11.25
N GLN A 52 1.38 5.03 9.98
CA GLN A 52 2.52 4.58 9.19
C GLN A 52 3.85 5.10 9.76
N SER A 53 3.89 6.36 10.22
CA SER A 53 5.05 6.94 10.88
C SER A 53 5.44 6.15 12.14
N LEU A 54 4.44 5.72 12.93
CA LEU A 54 4.67 4.88 14.11
C LEU A 54 5.22 3.49 13.73
N CYS A 55 4.66 2.84 12.70
CA CYS A 55 5.14 1.54 12.22
C CYS A 55 6.59 1.62 11.70
N ILE A 56 6.92 2.67 10.94
CA ILE A 56 8.27 2.94 10.47
C ILE A 56 9.22 3.17 11.66
N LYS A 57 8.79 3.95 12.66
CA LYS A 57 9.59 4.23 13.86
C LYS A 57 9.83 2.96 14.67
N LEU A 58 8.83 2.11 14.82
CA LEU A 58 8.95 0.81 15.47
C LEU A 58 9.96 -0.08 14.74
N GLY A 59 9.84 -0.23 13.42
CA GLY A 59 10.80 -0.99 12.61
C GLY A 59 12.23 -0.43 12.67
N THR A 60 12.36 0.90 12.78
CA THR A 60 13.67 1.56 12.84
C THR A 60 14.35 1.43 14.19
N VAL A 61 13.60 1.52 15.29
CA VAL A 61 14.16 1.53 16.65
C VAL A 61 14.35 0.11 17.19
N SER A 62 13.39 -0.78 16.94
CA SER A 62 13.44 -2.15 17.45
C SER A 62 14.22 -3.11 16.55
N GLY A 63 14.38 -2.77 15.26
CA GLY A 63 14.92 -3.68 14.25
C GLY A 63 14.00 -4.84 13.88
N MET A 64 12.83 -4.95 14.52
CA MET A 64 11.82 -5.98 14.29
C MET A 64 10.60 -5.41 13.58
N ASP A 65 9.93 -6.24 12.78
CA ASP A 65 8.67 -5.86 12.16
C ASP A 65 7.52 -5.92 13.18
N LEU A 66 6.39 -5.32 12.83
CA LEU A 66 5.22 -5.28 13.71
C LEU A 66 4.71 -6.68 14.06
N ALA A 67 4.81 -7.66 13.15
CA ALA A 67 4.36 -9.03 13.40
C ALA A 67 5.31 -9.77 14.36
N GLN A 68 6.61 -9.55 14.26
CA GLN A 68 7.63 -10.06 15.19
C GLN A 68 7.42 -9.49 16.59
N MET A 69 7.19 -8.18 16.71
CA MET A 69 6.89 -7.53 17.99
C MET A 69 5.60 -8.05 18.61
N CYS A 70 4.54 -8.23 17.80
CA CYS A 70 3.29 -8.84 18.24
C CYS A 70 3.51 -10.27 18.75
N ARG A 71 4.32 -11.08 18.05
CA ARG A 71 4.63 -12.45 18.47
C ARG A 71 5.41 -12.52 19.79
N GLU A 72 6.28 -11.55 20.07
CA GLU A 72 7.08 -11.52 21.30
C GLU A 72 6.27 -11.03 22.51
N HIS A 73 5.35 -10.07 22.31
CA HIS A 73 4.63 -9.42 23.41
C HIS A 73 3.21 -9.96 23.63
N LEU A 74 2.64 -10.72 22.70
CA LEU A 74 1.27 -11.25 22.79
C LEU A 74 1.27 -12.76 23.04
N PRO A 75 0.24 -13.28 23.74
CA PRO A 75 0.08 -14.71 23.92
C PRO A 75 -0.18 -15.42 22.58
N TRP A 76 0.23 -16.69 22.49
CA TRP A 76 0.21 -17.48 21.24
C TRP A 76 -1.14 -17.52 20.51
N TRP A 77 -2.25 -17.56 21.26
CA TRP A 77 -3.61 -17.57 20.69
C TRP A 77 -3.97 -16.27 19.98
N LEU A 78 -3.55 -15.12 20.53
CA LEU A 78 -3.82 -13.82 19.95
C LEU A 78 -2.95 -13.58 18.71
N ASN A 79 -1.71 -14.08 18.73
CA ASN A 79 -0.84 -14.02 17.56
C ASN A 79 -1.41 -14.82 16.38
N ILE A 80 -1.93 -16.04 16.62
CA ILE A 80 -2.59 -16.83 15.57
C ILE A 80 -3.85 -16.12 15.06
N PHE A 81 -4.66 -15.53 15.95
CA PHE A 81 -5.83 -14.78 15.56
C PHE A 81 -5.48 -13.57 14.66
N LEU A 82 -4.48 -12.78 15.06
CA LEU A 82 -3.97 -11.65 14.28
C LEU A 82 -3.39 -12.10 12.93
N TYR A 83 -2.70 -13.23 12.89
CA TYR A 83 -2.19 -13.83 11.67
C TYR A 83 -3.32 -14.18 10.70
N VAL A 84 -4.35 -14.89 11.17
CA VAL A 84 -5.52 -15.24 10.34
C VAL A 84 -6.25 -13.99 9.83
N LEU A 85 -6.38 -12.95 10.67
CA LEU A 85 -6.97 -11.68 10.24
C LEU A 85 -6.11 -10.96 9.19
N ALA A 86 -4.78 -10.97 9.33
CA ALA A 86 -3.88 -10.34 8.37
C ALA A 86 -3.91 -11.07 7.01
N GLU A 87 -3.90 -12.40 7.03
CA GLU A 87 -4.07 -13.24 5.84
C GLU A 87 -5.45 -13.03 5.19
N GLY A 88 -6.52 -12.97 5.98
CA GLY A 88 -7.86 -12.65 5.46
C GLY A 88 -7.91 -11.26 4.81
N ALA A 89 -7.25 -10.26 5.42
CA ALA A 89 -7.18 -8.91 4.88
C ALA A 89 -6.37 -8.85 3.58
N ILE A 90 -5.24 -9.57 3.48
CA ILE A 90 -4.42 -9.55 2.26
C ILE A 90 -5.14 -10.24 1.09
N ILE A 91 -5.83 -11.35 1.36
CA ILE A 91 -6.66 -12.05 0.37
C ILE A 91 -7.80 -11.14 -0.10
N ALA A 92 -8.45 -10.41 0.81
CA ALA A 92 -9.52 -9.48 0.45
C ALA A 92 -9.03 -8.33 -0.44
N THR A 93 -7.86 -7.76 -0.14
CA THR A 93 -7.21 -6.73 -0.97
C THR A 93 -6.86 -7.28 -2.36
N ASP A 94 -6.25 -8.46 -2.42
CA ASP A 94 -5.85 -9.09 -3.69
C ASP A 94 -7.07 -9.38 -4.59
N ILE A 95 -8.18 -9.84 -4.01
CA ILE A 95 -9.46 -9.99 -4.74
C ILE A 95 -9.92 -8.66 -5.34
N ALA A 96 -9.83 -7.55 -4.60
CA ALA A 96 -10.21 -6.23 -5.11
C ALA A 96 -9.30 -5.76 -6.25
N GLU A 97 -7.99 -6.01 -6.16
CA GLU A 97 -7.01 -5.69 -7.21
C GLU A 97 -7.24 -6.51 -8.48
N VAL A 98 -7.47 -7.81 -8.37
CA VAL A 98 -7.76 -8.72 -9.49
C VAL A 98 -9.06 -8.30 -10.20
N ILE A 99 -10.13 -8.03 -9.43
CA ILE A 99 -11.40 -7.58 -9.98
C ILE A 99 -11.25 -6.21 -10.67
N GLY A 100 -10.56 -5.26 -10.03
CA GLY A 100 -10.31 -3.94 -10.60
C GLY A 100 -9.55 -4.02 -11.92
N THR A 101 -8.53 -4.88 -11.98
CA THR A 101 -7.73 -5.10 -13.20
C THR A 101 -8.58 -5.75 -14.31
N ALA A 102 -9.39 -6.76 -13.98
CA ALA A 102 -10.26 -7.42 -14.94
C ALA A 102 -11.30 -6.45 -15.53
N ILE A 103 -11.89 -5.59 -14.70
CA ILE A 103 -12.83 -4.54 -15.14
C ILE A 103 -12.11 -3.50 -16.01
N ALA A 104 -10.91 -3.07 -15.62
CA ALA A 104 -10.12 -2.11 -16.40
C ALA A 104 -9.77 -2.64 -17.81
N ILE A 105 -9.36 -3.91 -17.91
CA ILE A 105 -9.09 -4.57 -19.19
C ILE A 105 -10.36 -4.67 -20.03
N ASN A 106 -11.48 -5.05 -19.42
CA ASN A 106 -12.77 -5.15 -20.11
C ASN A 106 -13.26 -3.79 -20.64
N LEU A 107 -13.02 -2.69 -19.91
CA LEU A 107 -13.33 -1.34 -20.38
C LEU A 107 -12.40 -0.87 -21.50
N LEU A 108 -11.13 -1.29 -21.50
CA LEU A 108 -10.15 -0.91 -22.52
C LEU A 108 -10.33 -1.70 -23.82
N ILE A 109 -10.65 -2.99 -23.70
CA ILE A 109 -10.86 -3.91 -24.82
C ILE A 109 -12.17 -4.67 -24.56
N PRO A 110 -13.32 -4.14 -25.03
CA PRO A 110 -14.65 -4.73 -24.79
C PRO A 110 -14.81 -6.15 -25.32
N GLN A 111 -13.92 -6.60 -26.22
CA GLN A 111 -13.91 -7.96 -26.76
C GLN A 111 -13.33 -9.01 -25.80
N ILE A 112 -12.65 -8.60 -24.72
CA ILE A 112 -12.03 -9.54 -23.77
C ILE A 112 -13.03 -9.85 -22.64
N PRO A 113 -13.41 -11.13 -22.42
CA PRO A 113 -14.29 -11.50 -21.32
C PRO A 113 -13.58 -11.31 -19.98
N LEU A 114 -14.35 -10.99 -18.93
CA LEU A 114 -13.85 -10.82 -17.55
C LEU A 114 -12.96 -11.98 -17.08
N VAL A 115 -13.30 -13.21 -17.46
CA VAL A 115 -12.53 -14.42 -17.12
C VAL A 115 -11.10 -14.36 -17.69
N ALA A 116 -10.95 -13.86 -18.91
CA ALA A 116 -9.64 -13.67 -19.51
C ALA A 116 -8.88 -12.49 -18.86
N GLY A 117 -9.58 -11.43 -18.45
CA GLY A 117 -9.01 -10.35 -17.64
C GLY A 117 -8.41 -10.84 -16.31
N CYS A 118 -9.14 -11.70 -15.58
CA CYS A 118 -8.64 -12.33 -14.36
C CYS A 118 -7.45 -13.27 -14.63
N ALA A 119 -7.47 -14.01 -15.74
CA ALA A 119 -6.33 -14.87 -16.09
C ALA A 119 -5.06 -14.04 -16.36
N ILE A 120 -5.20 -12.90 -17.04
CA ILE A 120 -4.09 -11.97 -17.30
C ILE A 120 -3.55 -11.38 -16.00
N SER A 121 -4.41 -10.97 -15.06
CA SER A 121 -3.95 -10.41 -13.78
C SER A 121 -3.18 -11.44 -12.94
N ILE A 122 -3.59 -12.72 -12.95
CA ILE A 122 -2.83 -13.79 -12.29
C ILE A 122 -1.42 -13.93 -12.90
N VAL A 123 -1.32 -13.88 -14.23
CA VAL A 123 -0.02 -13.95 -14.93
C VAL A 123 0.84 -12.73 -14.58
N ASP A 124 0.27 -11.53 -14.51
CA ASP A 124 0.98 -10.32 -14.15
C ASP A 124 1.52 -10.37 -12.71
N VAL A 125 0.68 -10.78 -11.74
CA VAL A 125 1.10 -10.97 -10.34
C VAL A 125 2.22 -12.00 -10.23
N LEU A 126 2.12 -13.13 -10.95
CA LEU A 126 3.18 -14.13 -11.00
C LEU A 126 4.48 -13.58 -11.61
N LEU A 127 4.37 -12.79 -12.68
CA LEU A 127 5.52 -12.14 -13.31
C LEU A 127 6.19 -11.18 -12.34
N ILE A 128 5.41 -10.33 -11.65
CA ILE A 128 5.91 -9.41 -10.63
C ILE A 128 6.58 -10.16 -9.48
N LEU A 129 6.00 -11.26 -8.99
CA LEU A 129 6.60 -12.11 -7.95
C LEU A 129 7.93 -12.75 -8.40
N ILE A 130 8.02 -13.19 -9.66
CA ILE A 130 9.27 -13.74 -10.22
C ILE A 130 10.35 -12.66 -10.37
N PHE A 131 9.95 -11.44 -10.75
CA PHE A 131 10.86 -10.30 -10.85
C PHE A 131 11.26 -9.74 -9.48
N TYR A 132 10.34 -9.76 -8.51
CA TYR A 132 10.55 -9.38 -7.12
C TYR A 132 11.27 -10.52 -6.37
N ARG A 133 12.50 -10.84 -6.77
CA ARG A 133 13.35 -11.78 -6.04
C ARG A 133 14.03 -11.08 -4.85
N PRO A 134 13.74 -11.50 -3.59
CA PRO A 134 14.34 -10.90 -2.38
C PRO A 134 15.87 -11.04 -2.32
N SER A 135 16.44 -11.96 -3.10
CA SER A 135 17.88 -12.22 -3.21
C SER A 135 18.58 -11.39 -4.29
N GLY A 136 17.95 -10.31 -4.78
CA GLY A 136 18.51 -9.43 -5.81
C GLY A 136 19.40 -8.32 -5.22
N SER A 137 20.47 -7.98 -5.95
CA SER A 137 21.30 -6.80 -5.69
C SER A 137 20.42 -5.54 -5.53
N ILE A 138 20.79 -4.59 -4.65
CA ILE A 138 20.09 -3.32 -4.36
C ILE A 138 19.63 -2.57 -5.63
N LYS A 139 20.32 -2.77 -6.76
CA LYS A 139 19.96 -2.24 -8.07
C LYS A 139 18.61 -2.74 -8.61
N GLY A 140 18.26 -4.02 -8.41
CA GLY A 140 16.99 -4.61 -8.84
C GLY A 140 15.81 -4.02 -8.07
N LEU A 141 15.93 -3.90 -6.75
CA LEU A 141 14.93 -3.25 -5.90
C LEU A 141 14.70 -1.79 -6.33
N ARG A 142 15.76 -1.03 -6.60
CA ARG A 142 15.65 0.36 -7.07
C ARG A 142 15.00 0.47 -8.45
N ALA A 143 15.30 -0.46 -9.36
CA ALA A 143 14.66 -0.48 -10.68
C ALA A 143 13.15 -0.75 -10.56
N PHE A 144 12.76 -1.69 -9.69
CA PHE A 144 11.36 -1.96 -9.37
C PHE A 144 10.66 -0.75 -8.72
N GLU A 145 11.29 -0.11 -7.73
CA GLU A 145 10.78 1.13 -7.12
C GLU A 145 10.54 2.23 -8.19
N PHE A 146 11.47 2.40 -9.14
CA PHE A 146 11.33 3.40 -10.21
C PHE A 146 10.21 3.05 -11.20
N PHE A 147 10.07 1.78 -11.56
CA PHE A 147 8.98 1.29 -12.40
C PHE A 147 7.61 1.57 -11.77
N VAL A 148 7.45 1.21 -10.49
CA VAL A 148 6.21 1.46 -9.74
C VAL A 148 5.95 2.97 -9.60
N MET A 149 6.99 3.76 -9.31
CA MET A 149 6.86 5.22 -9.24
C MET A 149 6.38 5.84 -10.57
N ALA A 150 6.86 5.33 -11.71
CA ALA A 150 6.43 5.77 -13.03
C ALA A 150 4.95 5.45 -13.29
N LEU A 151 4.47 4.26 -12.87
CA LEU A 151 3.06 3.88 -12.96
C LEU A 151 2.17 4.79 -12.12
N VAL A 152 2.53 5.04 -10.86
CA VAL A 152 1.78 5.97 -9.98
C VAL A 152 1.72 7.36 -10.59
N LEU A 153 2.84 7.86 -11.12
CA LEU A 153 2.90 9.17 -11.74
C LEU A 153 2.02 9.25 -12.99
N ALA A 154 1.96 8.18 -13.81
CA ALA A 154 1.06 8.12 -14.95
C ALA A 154 -0.42 8.19 -14.52
N VAL A 155 -0.80 7.50 -13.45
CA VAL A 155 -2.16 7.55 -12.89
C VAL A 155 -2.50 8.95 -12.38
N VAL A 156 -1.60 9.59 -11.64
CA VAL A 156 -1.78 10.97 -11.16
C VAL A 156 -1.94 11.94 -12.32
N ILE A 157 -1.13 11.84 -13.38
CA ILE A 157 -1.26 12.66 -14.58
C ILE A 157 -2.63 12.45 -15.24
N CYS A 158 -3.08 11.19 -15.35
CA CYS A 158 -4.38 10.87 -15.94
C CYS A 158 -5.52 11.56 -15.17
N PHE A 159 -5.53 11.47 -13.83
CA PHE A 159 -6.53 12.16 -13.01
C PHE A 159 -6.42 13.69 -13.09
N CYS A 160 -5.21 14.25 -13.14
CA CYS A 160 -5.01 15.69 -13.33
C CYS A 160 -5.61 16.17 -14.67
N ILE A 161 -5.43 15.40 -15.74
CA ILE A 161 -6.04 15.71 -17.04
C ILE A 161 -7.56 15.63 -16.95
N GLN A 162 -8.12 14.58 -16.35
CA GLN A 162 -9.56 14.43 -16.17
C GLN A 162 -10.15 15.59 -15.36
N LEU A 163 -9.50 15.99 -14.27
CA LEU A 163 -9.91 17.13 -13.44
C LEU A 163 -9.85 18.45 -14.21
N SER A 164 -8.83 18.66 -15.05
CA SER A 164 -8.68 19.86 -15.89
C SER A 164 -9.79 19.99 -16.95
N LEU A 165 -10.38 18.87 -17.38
CA LEU A 165 -11.50 18.86 -18.33
C LEU A 165 -12.84 19.25 -17.70
N ILE A 166 -12.95 19.28 -16.36
CA ILE A 166 -14.17 19.65 -15.65
C ILE A 166 -14.32 21.17 -15.67
N LYS A 167 -15.30 21.69 -16.42
CA LYS A 167 -15.50 23.13 -16.65
C LYS A 167 -16.42 23.83 -15.65
N ASP A 168 -17.30 23.08 -14.97
CA ASP A 168 -18.41 23.67 -14.18
C ASP A 168 -18.14 23.71 -12.67
N THR A 169 -16.96 23.34 -12.21
CA THR A 169 -16.60 23.33 -10.78
C THR A 169 -15.70 24.50 -10.39
N SER A 170 -16.22 25.39 -9.55
CA SER A 170 -15.42 26.44 -8.91
C SER A 170 -14.38 25.82 -7.98
N VAL A 171 -13.12 26.22 -8.09
CA VAL A 171 -12.05 25.82 -7.16
C VAL A 171 -12.47 26.09 -5.70
N GLY A 172 -13.29 27.13 -5.46
CA GLY A 172 -13.82 27.46 -4.15
C GLY A 172 -14.80 26.44 -3.56
N SER A 173 -15.55 25.68 -4.37
CA SER A 173 -16.45 24.63 -3.86
C SER A 173 -15.66 23.40 -3.40
N VAL A 174 -14.56 23.08 -4.10
CA VAL A 174 -13.63 22.00 -3.71
C VAL A 174 -12.94 22.33 -2.38
N PHE A 175 -12.42 23.56 -2.24
CA PHE A 175 -11.81 24.00 -0.97
C PHE A 175 -12.83 24.07 0.18
N ARG A 176 -14.09 24.41 -0.10
CA ARG A 176 -15.17 24.33 0.89
C ARG A 176 -15.51 22.90 1.29
N GLY A 177 -15.28 21.91 0.43
CA GLY A 177 -15.42 20.48 0.76
C GLY A 177 -14.43 19.97 1.80
N TYR A 178 -13.29 20.65 1.97
CA TYR A 178 -12.33 20.37 3.04
C TYR A 178 -12.72 21.00 4.39
N LEU A 179 -13.75 21.84 4.44
CA LEU A 179 -14.28 22.37 5.70
C LEU A 179 -15.37 21.43 6.24
N PRO A 180 -15.42 21.19 7.57
CA PRO A 180 -16.44 20.35 8.16
C PRO A 180 -17.83 20.98 7.96
N SER A 181 -18.66 20.36 7.11
CA SER A 181 -20.05 20.74 6.91
C SER A 181 -20.99 20.00 7.87
N LYS A 182 -22.06 20.66 8.32
CA LYS A 182 -23.13 20.06 9.14
C LYS A 182 -23.86 18.90 8.44
N GLN A 183 -23.71 18.76 7.13
CA GLN A 183 -24.26 17.63 6.35
C GLN A 183 -23.49 16.32 6.53
N LEU A 184 -22.33 16.32 7.19
CA LEU A 184 -21.61 15.10 7.57
C LEU A 184 -22.31 14.27 8.68
N VAL A 185 -23.36 14.82 9.31
CA VAL A 185 -24.08 14.19 10.43
C VAL A 185 -25.31 13.39 9.98
N GLU A 186 -25.65 13.40 8.68
CA GLU A 186 -26.68 12.52 8.14
C GLU A 186 -26.23 11.05 8.18
N SER A 187 -27.13 10.14 8.55
CA SER A 187 -26.83 8.72 8.77
C SER A 187 -26.13 8.05 7.58
N GLN A 188 -26.49 8.46 6.36
CA GLN A 188 -25.94 7.90 5.12
C GLN A 188 -24.56 8.50 4.77
N ALA A 189 -24.27 9.73 5.20
CA ALA A 189 -22.95 10.34 5.09
C ALA A 189 -21.97 9.71 6.10
N ILE A 190 -22.44 9.37 7.31
CA ILE A 190 -21.65 8.66 8.32
C ILE A 190 -21.27 7.26 7.82
N TYR A 191 -22.18 6.54 7.16
CA TYR A 191 -21.86 5.22 6.61
C TYR A 191 -20.74 5.28 5.57
N GLN A 192 -20.80 6.25 4.65
CA GLN A 192 -19.73 6.45 3.67
C GLN A 192 -18.44 6.99 4.30
N ALA A 193 -18.54 7.84 5.33
CA ALA A 193 -17.41 8.30 6.11
C ALA A 193 -16.66 7.14 6.77
N CYS A 194 -17.40 6.25 7.43
CA CYS A 194 -16.87 5.03 8.03
C CYS A 194 -16.28 4.11 6.96
N GLY A 195 -16.89 4.03 5.77
CA GLY A 195 -16.36 3.30 4.62
C GLY A 195 -14.99 3.84 4.16
N ILE A 196 -14.86 5.15 3.98
CA ILE A 196 -13.60 5.81 3.60
C ILE A 196 -12.53 5.58 4.69
N LEU A 197 -12.88 5.80 5.97
CA LEU A 197 -11.95 5.59 7.08
C LEU A 197 -11.50 4.12 7.17
N GLY A 198 -12.42 3.18 7.03
CA GLY A 198 -12.13 1.75 7.07
C GLY A 198 -11.29 1.28 5.88
N ALA A 199 -11.56 1.78 4.68
CA ALA A 199 -10.80 1.46 3.47
C ALA A 199 -9.37 2.03 3.53
N THR A 200 -9.19 3.21 4.17
CA THR A 200 -7.87 3.84 4.28
C THR A 200 -6.97 3.09 5.26
N VAL A 201 -7.48 2.55 6.36
CA VAL A 201 -6.64 1.85 7.35
C VAL A 201 -6.46 0.39 6.94
N MET A 202 -5.45 0.12 6.12
CA MET A 202 -5.09 -1.23 5.65
C MET A 202 -4.09 -1.89 6.62
N PRO A 203 -4.48 -2.92 7.39
CA PRO A 203 -3.60 -3.53 8.40
C PRO A 203 -2.33 -4.13 7.79
N HIS A 204 -2.44 -4.76 6.60
CA HIS A 204 -1.30 -5.34 5.89
C HIS A 204 -0.28 -4.25 5.46
N SER A 205 -0.73 -3.03 5.14
CA SER A 205 0.14 -1.90 4.81
C SER A 205 0.95 -1.41 6.02
N LEU A 206 0.40 -1.53 7.24
CA LEU A 206 1.13 -1.24 8.49
C LEU A 206 2.25 -2.25 8.75
N TYR A 207 1.98 -3.55 8.54
CA TYR A 207 3.01 -4.60 8.62
C TYR A 207 4.10 -4.37 7.58
N LEU A 208 3.71 -4.12 6.32
CA LEU A 208 4.64 -3.80 5.22
C LEU A 208 5.49 -2.56 5.54
N GLY A 209 4.87 -1.52 6.10
CA GLY A 209 5.53 -0.29 6.52
C GLY A 209 6.64 -0.48 7.54
N SER A 210 6.43 -1.39 8.49
CA SER A 210 7.47 -1.76 9.46
C SER A 210 8.58 -2.61 8.86
N GLY A 211 8.26 -3.52 7.92
CA GLY A 211 9.21 -4.45 7.31
C GLY A 211 10.10 -3.82 6.23
N ILE A 212 9.58 -2.88 5.44
CA ILE A 212 10.30 -2.29 4.29
C ILE A 212 11.55 -1.48 4.69
N VAL A 213 11.63 -1.07 5.96
CA VAL A 213 12.75 -0.32 6.51
C VAL A 213 13.91 -1.25 6.91
N GLN A 214 13.64 -2.52 7.24
CA GLN A 214 14.63 -3.47 7.75
C GLN A 214 15.81 -3.71 6.79
N PRO A 215 15.63 -3.96 5.47
CA PRO A 215 16.77 -4.19 4.57
C PRO A 215 17.70 -2.97 4.48
N ARG A 216 17.17 -1.77 4.74
CA ARG A 216 17.93 -0.52 4.72
C ARG A 216 18.67 -0.27 6.01
N LEU A 217 18.09 -0.63 7.16
CA LEU A 217 18.83 -0.70 8.43
C LEU A 217 19.95 -1.72 8.33
N TYR A 218 19.66 -2.92 7.83
CA TYR A 218 20.68 -3.95 7.61
C TYR A 218 21.82 -3.44 6.71
N ALA A 219 21.51 -2.78 5.60
CA ALA A 219 22.52 -2.18 4.73
C ALA A 219 23.28 -1.01 5.41
N TYR A 220 22.63 -0.25 6.29
CA TYR A 220 23.25 0.81 7.08
C TYR A 220 24.21 0.24 8.13
N ASP A 221 23.80 -0.82 8.84
CA ASP A 221 24.57 -1.48 9.89
C ASP A 221 25.79 -2.22 9.33
N VAL A 222 25.63 -2.92 8.20
CA VAL A 222 26.76 -3.53 7.48
C VAL A 222 27.74 -2.46 7.00
N LYS A 223 27.27 -1.30 6.55
CA LYS A 223 28.12 -0.21 6.06
C LYS A 223 28.87 0.50 7.19
N HIS A 224 28.28 0.63 8.38
CA HIS A 224 28.90 1.27 9.54
C HIS A 224 29.57 0.26 10.50
N LYS A 225 29.67 -1.02 10.10
CA LYS A 225 30.28 -2.12 10.87
C LYS A 225 29.61 -2.41 12.22
N TYR A 226 28.33 -2.06 12.38
CA TYR A 226 27.53 -2.44 13.55
C TYR A 226 27.02 -3.88 13.47
N TYR A 227 27.05 -4.49 12.27
CA TYR A 227 26.68 -5.88 12.04
C TYR A 227 27.67 -6.54 11.06
N THR A 228 28.24 -7.69 11.45
CA THR A 228 29.01 -8.55 10.55
C THR A 228 28.09 -9.65 10.01
N PRO A 229 27.87 -9.75 8.68
CA PRO A 229 27.10 -10.84 8.12
C PRO A 229 27.74 -12.17 8.51
N THR A 230 27.02 -13.03 9.22
CA THR A 230 27.46 -14.42 9.42
C THR A 230 27.56 -15.06 8.03
N PRO A 231 28.71 -15.61 7.62
CA PRO A 231 28.82 -16.27 6.33
C PRO A 231 27.79 -17.40 6.25
N PRO A 232 27.19 -17.65 5.06
CA PRO A 232 26.29 -18.78 4.90
C PRO A 232 27.03 -20.03 5.35
N THR A 233 26.45 -20.74 6.32
CA THR A 233 26.97 -22.01 6.79
C THR A 233 27.04 -22.92 5.58
N THR A 234 28.23 -23.08 5.00
CA THR A 234 28.51 -24.16 4.07
C THR A 234 28.09 -25.44 4.79
N ALA A 235 27.04 -26.05 4.27
CA ALA A 235 26.60 -27.37 4.66
C ALA A 235 27.83 -28.26 4.83
N SER A 236 27.91 -28.87 6.00
CA SER A 236 28.88 -29.89 6.38
C SER A 236 29.22 -30.80 5.20
N SER A 237 30.42 -30.63 4.63
CA SER A 237 31.06 -31.66 3.85
C SER A 237 31.40 -32.81 4.81
N SER A 238 30.50 -33.77 4.89
CA SER A 238 30.80 -35.12 5.34
C SER A 238 31.87 -35.70 4.41
N SER A 239 33.13 -35.61 4.82
CA SER A 239 34.23 -36.40 4.26
C SER A 239 34.85 -37.22 5.37
N SER A 240 34.35 -38.45 5.49
CA SER A 240 35.12 -39.68 5.71
C SER A 240 36.63 -39.50 5.93
N SER A 241 37.10 -39.88 7.11
CA SER A 241 38.30 -40.70 7.38
C SER A 241 38.28 -41.13 8.84
#